data_AF-A0A9Q3S0H8-F1
#
_entry.id   AF-A0A9Q3S0H8-F1
#
_cell.length_a   1.000
_cell.length_b   1.000
_cell.length_c   1.000
_cell.angle_alpha   90.00
_cell.angle_beta   90.00
_cell.angle_gamma   90.00
#
_symmetry.space_group_name_H-M   'P 1'
#
loop_
_entity.id
_entity.type
_entity.pdbx_description
1 polymer ?
#
loop_
_entity_poly.entity_id
_entity_poly.type
_entity_poly.pdbx_seq_one_letter_code
_entity_poly.pdbx_strand_id
1 'polypeptide(L)'
;MVDSETQDRADYEGPLDLPDDYEPEAEDHGDPGPSLTDDLVALLEDGKTYAEAEVAYQKSRAGFAANRLKGAIAFGLGAFGVLHLALIAFTVGAVIALMPLLGPWGATALVTVILIVAGVIMLRLLKGRIDDIRDAFSDSNDE
;
A
#
# COMPACT_ATOMS: atom_id res chain seq x y z
N MET A 1 -11.72 -69.54 -45.51
CA MET A 1 -13.19 -69.68 -45.46
C MET A 1 -13.64 -69.15 -44.12
N VAL A 2 -14.05 -67.88 -44.07
CA VAL A 2 -14.89 -67.30 -43.02
C VAL A 2 -15.76 -66.27 -43.74
N ASP A 3 -17.05 -66.38 -43.49
CA ASP A 3 -18.14 -65.95 -44.35
C ASP A 3 -18.44 -64.45 -44.26
N SER A 4 -18.99 -63.95 -45.37
CA SER A 4 -19.54 -62.62 -45.54
C SER A 4 -20.97 -62.54 -44.99
N GLU A 5 -21.15 -61.88 -43.86
CA GLU A 5 -22.47 -61.48 -43.36
C GLU A 5 -22.58 -59.95 -43.28
N THR A 6 -23.28 -59.40 -44.28
CA THR A 6 -24.35 -58.41 -44.14
C THR A 6 -24.08 -57.20 -43.23
N GLN A 7 -23.45 -56.16 -43.78
CA GLN A 7 -23.47 -54.82 -43.19
C GLN A 7 -24.74 -54.09 -43.67
N ASP A 8 -25.72 -54.07 -42.79
CA ASP A 8 -26.96 -53.28 -42.84
C ASP A 8 -26.63 -51.80 -43.15
N ARG A 9 -27.03 -51.32 -44.33
CA ARG A 9 -26.89 -49.91 -44.73
C ARG A 9 -28.20 -49.21 -44.40
N ALA A 10 -28.25 -48.52 -43.27
CA ALA A 10 -29.35 -47.63 -42.96
C ALA A 10 -29.39 -46.48 -43.98
N ASP A 11 -30.46 -46.41 -44.76
CA ASP A 11 -30.84 -45.26 -45.59
C ASP A 11 -31.11 -44.06 -44.66
N TYR A 12 -30.33 -43.00 -44.82
CA TYR A 12 -30.44 -41.78 -44.03
C TYR A 12 -31.34 -40.78 -44.78
N GLU A 13 -32.66 -40.84 -44.58
CA GLU A 13 -33.57 -39.76 -44.99
C GLU A 13 -33.59 -38.69 -43.89
N GLY A 14 -32.72 -37.69 -44.04
CA GLY A 14 -32.72 -36.50 -43.18
C GLY A 14 -33.81 -35.51 -43.61
N PRO A 15 -34.62 -34.96 -42.68
CA PRO A 15 -35.54 -33.87 -42.98
C PRO A 15 -34.77 -32.55 -43.20
N LEU A 16 -34.43 -32.23 -44.44
CA LEU A 16 -33.91 -30.92 -44.84
C LEU A 16 -34.86 -30.31 -45.87
N ASP A 17 -35.91 -29.64 -45.39
CA ASP A 17 -36.54 -28.55 -46.13
C ASP A 17 -35.61 -27.34 -46.04
N LEU A 18 -34.73 -27.19 -47.03
CA LEU A 18 -33.94 -25.99 -47.22
C LEU A 18 -34.81 -24.97 -47.97
N PRO A 19 -35.15 -23.81 -47.38
CA PRO A 19 -35.72 -22.72 -48.16
C PRO A 19 -34.65 -22.20 -49.12
N ASP A 20 -34.82 -22.51 -50.41
CA ASP A 20 -34.12 -21.85 -51.50
C ASP A 20 -34.64 -20.42 -51.59
N ASP A 21 -33.78 -19.44 -51.24
CA ASP A 21 -33.65 -18.10 -51.83
C ASP A 21 -32.85 -17.22 -50.87
N TYR A 22 -31.52 -17.17 -51.06
CA TYR A 22 -30.68 -16.13 -50.45
C TYR A 22 -30.56 -14.98 -51.47
N GLU A 23 -31.49 -14.03 -51.43
CA GLU A 23 -31.29 -12.73 -52.08
C GLU A 23 -30.22 -11.98 -51.29
N PRO A 24 -29.11 -11.55 -51.91
CA PRO A 24 -28.17 -10.68 -51.23
C PRO A 24 -28.88 -9.34 -51.00
N GLU A 25 -29.34 -9.09 -49.77
CA GLU A 25 -29.77 -7.77 -49.35
C GLU A 25 -28.63 -6.80 -49.63
N ALA A 26 -28.94 -5.76 -50.42
CA ALA A 26 -28.01 -4.71 -50.78
C ALA A 26 -27.38 -4.14 -49.52
N GLU A 27 -26.05 -4.01 -49.51
CA GLU A 27 -25.32 -3.34 -48.45
C GLU A 27 -25.87 -1.92 -48.27
N ASP A 28 -26.65 -1.72 -47.22
CA ASP A 28 -27.04 -0.41 -46.73
C ASP A 28 -25.79 0.24 -46.12
N HIS A 29 -25.09 1.01 -46.94
CA HIS A 29 -24.08 1.95 -46.47
C HIS A 29 -24.76 3.05 -45.66
N GLY A 30 -24.95 2.80 -44.36
CA GLY A 30 -25.76 3.67 -43.53
C GLY A 30 -25.61 3.49 -42.02
N ASP A 31 -24.43 3.14 -41.49
CA ASP A 31 -24.15 3.37 -40.07
C ASP A 31 -22.69 3.81 -39.90
N PRO A 32 -22.40 4.98 -39.28
CA PRO A 32 -21.05 5.30 -38.88
C PRO A 32 -20.64 4.23 -37.86
N GLY A 33 -19.82 3.26 -38.29
CA GLY A 33 -19.26 2.26 -37.39
C GLY A 33 -18.62 2.93 -36.17
N PRO A 34 -18.58 2.25 -35.01
CA PRO A 34 -18.14 2.81 -33.74
C PRO A 34 -16.89 3.66 -33.95
N SER A 35 -17.00 4.95 -33.63
CA SER A 35 -15.94 5.88 -33.94
C SER A 35 -14.73 5.55 -33.08
N LEU A 36 -13.50 5.76 -33.59
CA LEU A 36 -12.29 5.61 -32.77
C LEU A 36 -12.34 6.48 -31.50
N THR A 37 -13.12 7.57 -31.54
CA THR A 37 -13.42 8.38 -30.37
C THR A 37 -14.28 7.66 -29.35
N ASP A 38 -15.25 6.83 -29.76
CA ASP A 38 -16.03 5.98 -28.85
C ASP A 38 -15.16 4.88 -28.24
N ASP A 39 -14.23 4.29 -29.02
CA ASP A 39 -13.26 3.31 -28.51
C ASP A 39 -12.28 3.93 -27.50
N LEU A 40 -11.85 5.18 -27.71
CA LEU A 40 -11.04 5.91 -26.73
C LEU A 40 -11.81 6.27 -25.47
N VAL A 41 -13.10 6.61 -25.59
CA VAL A 41 -13.97 6.84 -24.43
C VAL A 41 -14.17 5.55 -23.65
N ALA A 42 -14.38 4.42 -24.34
CA ALA A 42 -14.48 3.11 -23.72
C ALA A 42 -13.17 2.69 -23.01
N LEU A 43 -12.01 2.91 -23.64
CA LEU A 43 -10.70 2.66 -23.01
C LEU A 43 -10.43 3.60 -21.82
N LEU A 44 -10.92 4.83 -21.87
CA LEU A 44 -10.81 5.79 -20.77
C LEU A 44 -11.71 5.38 -19.59
N GLU A 45 -12.93 4.91 -19.87
CA GLU A 45 -13.86 4.38 -18.86
C GLU A 45 -13.35 3.08 -18.24
N ASP A 46 -12.79 2.17 -19.04
CA ASP A 46 -12.15 0.94 -18.57
C ASP A 46 -10.90 1.24 -17.74
N GLY A 47 -10.07 2.19 -18.19
CA GLY A 47 -8.87 2.65 -17.46
C GLY A 47 -9.20 3.35 -16.15
N LYS A 48 -10.29 4.13 -16.11
CA LYS A 48 -10.82 4.73 -14.88
C LYS A 48 -11.28 3.66 -13.89
N THR A 49 -12.02 2.66 -14.38
CA THR A 49 -12.52 1.55 -13.55
C THR A 49 -11.37 0.72 -12.98
N TYR A 50 -10.31 0.50 -13.76
CA TYR A 50 -9.08 -0.16 -13.30
C TYR A 50 -8.31 0.67 -12.26
N ALA A 51 -8.18 1.98 -12.47
CA ALA A 51 -7.55 2.88 -11.51
C ALA A 51 -8.34 2.95 -10.19
N GLU A 52 -9.67 2.98 -10.25
CA GLU A 52 -10.53 2.94 -9.07
C GLU A 52 -10.38 1.62 -8.29
N ALA A 53 -10.17 0.49 -8.98
CA ALA A 53 -9.93 -0.80 -8.35
C ALA A 53 -8.57 -0.85 -7.61
N GLU A 54 -7.51 -0.31 -8.20
CA GLU A 54 -6.18 -0.26 -7.56
C GLU A 54 -6.18 0.70 -6.35
N VAL A 55 -6.86 1.85 -6.46
CA VAL A 55 -7.05 2.80 -5.36
C VAL A 55 -7.85 2.16 -4.23
N ALA A 56 -8.90 1.39 -4.53
CA ALA A 56 -9.68 0.68 -3.53
C ALA A 56 -8.84 -0.39 -2.80
N TYR A 57 -7.96 -1.08 -3.52
CA TYR A 57 -7.04 -2.08 -2.95
C TYR A 57 -6.01 -1.43 -2.01
N GLN A 58 -5.35 -0.35 -2.48
CA GLN A 58 -4.40 0.45 -1.68
C GLN A 58 -5.08 1.08 -0.45
N LYS A 59 -6.31 1.57 -0.59
CA LYS A 59 -7.11 2.13 0.50
C LYS A 59 -7.46 1.10 1.57
N SER A 60 -7.72 -0.16 1.18
CA SER A 60 -7.97 -1.24 2.14
C SER A 60 -6.71 -1.60 2.95
N ARG A 61 -5.56 -1.66 2.29
CA ARG A 61 -4.26 -1.96 2.91
C ARG A 61 -3.80 -0.80 3.82
N ALA A 62 -3.99 0.43 3.38
CA ALA A 62 -3.76 1.63 4.17
C ALA A 62 -4.70 1.72 5.38
N GLY A 63 -5.98 1.36 5.21
CA GLY A 63 -6.97 1.33 6.31
C GLY A 63 -6.65 0.29 7.38
N PHE A 64 -6.19 -0.90 6.98
CA PHE A 64 -5.75 -1.94 7.92
C PHE A 64 -4.49 -1.53 8.69
N ALA A 65 -3.50 -0.95 7.98
CA ALA A 65 -2.30 -0.40 8.61
C ALA A 65 -2.63 0.76 9.56
N ALA A 66 -3.52 1.66 9.16
CA ALA A 66 -3.96 2.80 9.97
C ALA A 66 -4.67 2.38 11.26
N ASN A 67 -5.53 1.36 11.21
CA ASN A 67 -6.26 0.92 12.40
C ASN A 67 -5.34 0.23 13.42
N ARG A 68 -4.35 -0.53 12.95
CA ARG A 68 -3.26 -1.09 13.79
C ARG A 68 -2.38 0.01 14.38
N LEU A 69 -2.07 1.02 13.57
CA LEU A 69 -1.28 2.16 13.98
C LEU A 69 -1.98 2.96 15.09
N LYS A 70 -3.31 3.10 15.06
CA LYS A 70 -4.06 3.81 16.10
C LYS A 70 -3.88 3.21 17.50
N GLY A 71 -3.94 1.88 17.61
CA GLY A 71 -3.65 1.18 18.87
C GLY A 71 -2.19 1.33 19.29
N ALA A 72 -1.25 1.17 18.34
CA ALA A 72 0.17 1.35 18.59
C ALA A 72 0.53 2.79 19.03
N ILE A 73 -0.13 3.81 18.47
CA ILE A 73 0.02 5.20 18.89
C ILE A 73 -0.47 5.39 20.31
N ALA A 74 -1.64 4.84 20.69
CA ALA A 74 -2.15 4.98 22.05
C ALA A 74 -1.20 4.38 23.09
N PHE A 75 -0.72 3.15 22.86
CA PHE A 75 0.28 2.53 23.73
C PHE A 75 1.63 3.27 23.67
N GLY A 76 2.04 3.76 22.50
CA GLY A 76 3.26 4.55 22.33
C GLY A 76 3.24 5.85 23.12
N LEU A 77 2.12 6.59 23.06
CA LEU A 77 1.91 7.81 23.84
C LEU A 77 1.86 7.52 25.34
N GLY A 78 1.18 6.44 25.73
CA GLY A 78 1.14 6.00 27.13
C GLY A 78 2.53 5.64 27.66
N ALA A 79 3.28 4.82 26.93
CA ALA A 79 4.64 4.43 27.28
C ALA A 79 5.59 5.64 27.33
N PHE A 80 5.52 6.54 26.34
CA PHE A 80 6.27 7.79 26.33
C PHE A 80 5.94 8.65 27.55
N GLY A 81 4.65 8.81 27.88
CA GLY A 81 4.21 9.57 29.04
C GLY A 81 4.75 9.00 30.35
N VAL A 82 4.65 7.68 30.55
CA VAL A 82 5.19 7.00 31.75
C VAL A 82 6.71 7.14 31.83
N LEU A 83 7.43 6.93 30.72
CA LEU A 83 8.89 7.13 30.67
C LEU A 83 9.26 8.58 30.95
N HIS A 84 8.50 9.54 30.45
CA HIS A 84 8.74 10.96 30.70
C HIS A 84 8.54 11.32 32.18
N LEU A 85 7.47 10.82 32.80
CA LEU A 85 7.25 10.97 34.25
C LEU A 85 8.37 10.31 35.06
N ALA A 86 8.82 9.12 34.66
CA ALA A 86 9.96 8.45 35.30
C ALA A 86 11.25 9.26 35.15
N LEU A 87 11.49 9.90 34.00
CA LEU A 87 12.66 10.74 33.77
C LEU A 87 12.65 12.01 34.65
N ILE A 88 11.48 12.63 34.82
CA ILE A 88 11.32 13.76 35.75
C ILE A 88 11.61 13.31 37.19
N ALA A 89 11.00 12.20 37.63
CA ALA A 89 11.21 11.65 38.96
C ALA A 89 12.69 11.29 39.19
N PHE A 90 13.35 10.70 38.19
CA PHE A 90 14.77 10.40 38.23
C PHE A 90 15.62 11.67 38.35
N THR A 91 15.30 12.72 37.59
CA THR A 91 16.01 14.00 37.66
C THR A 91 15.91 14.62 39.06
N VAL A 92 14.70 14.65 39.62
CA VAL A 92 14.48 15.14 41.00
C VAL A 92 15.22 14.28 42.02
N GLY A 93 15.13 12.95 41.91
CA GLY A 93 15.82 12.02 42.79
C GLY A 93 17.34 12.14 42.73
N ALA A 94 17.92 12.29 41.54
CA ALA A 94 19.35 12.48 41.34
C ALA A 94 19.86 13.76 41.98
N VAL A 95 19.11 14.87 41.83
CA VAL A 95 19.46 16.14 42.48
C VAL A 95 19.47 15.96 44.00
N ILE A 96 18.41 15.41 44.59
CA ILE A 96 18.31 15.18 46.04
C ILE A 96 19.47 14.28 46.53
N ALA A 97 19.79 13.21 45.81
CA ALA A 97 20.88 12.29 46.16
C ALA A 97 22.25 12.97 46.12
N LEU A 98 22.46 13.94 45.24
CA LEU A 98 23.73 14.67 45.09
C LEU A 98 23.85 15.89 46.01
N MET A 99 22.74 16.40 46.57
CA MET A 99 22.76 17.57 47.45
C MET A 99 23.76 17.46 48.62
N PRO A 100 23.90 16.31 49.33
CA PRO A 100 24.85 16.22 50.44
C PRO A 100 26.32 16.34 50.03
N LEU A 101 26.64 16.10 48.75
CA LEU A 101 28.01 16.10 48.23
C LEU A 101 28.38 17.46 47.60
N LEU A 102 27.46 18.05 46.84
CA LEU A 102 27.72 19.23 46.00
C LEU A 102 26.94 20.48 46.41
N GLY A 103 26.04 20.35 47.37
CA GLY A 103 25.03 21.36 47.68
C GLY A 103 23.94 21.46 46.60
N PRO A 104 22.86 22.22 46.86
CA PRO A 104 21.71 22.30 45.95
C PRO A 104 22.07 22.83 44.55
N TRP A 105 22.83 23.93 44.49
CA TRP A 105 23.23 24.55 43.21
C TRP A 105 24.24 23.70 42.43
N GLY A 106 25.18 23.05 43.12
CA GLY A 106 26.16 22.17 42.47
C GLY A 106 25.50 20.92 41.89
N ALA A 107 24.56 20.32 42.63
CA ALA A 107 23.80 19.17 42.17
C ALA A 107 22.95 19.49 40.93
N THR A 108 22.20 20.59 40.93
CA THR A 108 21.37 20.96 39.77
C THR A 108 22.21 21.29 38.53
N ALA A 109 23.32 22.01 38.69
CA ALA A 109 24.22 22.34 37.59
C ALA A 109 24.81 21.06 36.96
N LEU A 110 25.31 20.14 37.78
CA LEU A 110 25.90 18.89 37.30
C LEU A 110 24.88 18.02 36.54
N VAL A 111 23.71 17.78 37.14
CA VAL A 111 22.66 16.96 36.51
C VAL A 111 22.21 17.58 35.19
N THR A 112 22.04 18.90 35.14
CA THR A 112 21.66 19.62 33.92
C THR A 112 22.69 19.45 32.81
N VAL A 113 23.99 19.60 33.11
CA VAL A 113 25.06 19.40 32.13
C VAL A 113 25.06 17.97 31.60
N ILE A 114 24.89 16.97 32.46
CA ILE A 114 24.82 15.55 32.06
C ILE A 114 23.63 15.30 31.11
N LEU A 115 22.44 15.81 31.45
CA LEU A 115 21.25 15.66 30.60
C LEU A 115 21.41 16.37 29.24
N ILE A 116 22.01 17.56 29.22
CA ILE A 116 22.29 18.28 27.97
C ILE A 116 23.24 17.47 27.09
N VAL A 117 24.34 16.96 27.64
CA VAL A 117 25.31 16.14 26.88
C VAL A 117 24.63 14.89 26.33
N ALA A 118 23.85 14.18 27.16
CA ALA A 118 23.09 13.02 26.72
C ALA A 118 22.09 13.37 25.59
N GLY A 119 21.38 14.48 25.71
CA GLY A 119 20.46 14.98 24.69
C GLY A 119 21.16 15.30 23.37
N VAL A 120 22.31 15.98 23.42
CA VAL A 120 23.12 16.29 22.21
C VAL A 120 23.61 15.00 21.53
N ILE A 121 24.05 14.00 22.30
CA ILE A 121 24.46 12.70 21.73
C ILE A 121 23.28 12.04 21.03
N MET A 122 22.11 11.98 21.67
CA MET A 122 20.92 11.37 21.08
C MET A 122 20.47 12.09 19.81
N LEU A 123 20.51 13.42 19.79
CA LEU A 123 20.18 14.22 18.60
C LEU A 123 21.15 13.94 17.44
N ARG A 124 22.44 13.78 17.71
CA ARG A 124 23.42 13.41 16.68
C ARG A 124 23.19 12.01 16.12
N LEU A 125 22.88 11.04 16.98
CA LEU A 125 22.56 9.69 16.55
C LEU A 125 21.29 9.65 15.69
N LEU A 126 20.26 10.42 16.08
CA LEU A 126 19.04 10.57 15.31
C LEU A 126 19.31 11.19 13.94
N LYS A 127 20.09 12.28 13.92
CA LYS A 127 20.46 12.96 12.68
C LYS A 127 21.21 12.03 11.73
N GLY A 128 22.17 11.24 12.23
CA GLY A 128 22.88 10.25 11.42
C GLY A 128 21.93 9.27 10.75
N ARG A 129 20.97 8.70 11.50
CA ARG A 129 19.98 7.77 10.94
C ARG A 129 19.06 8.41 9.89
N ILE A 130 18.70 9.68 10.05
CA ILE A 130 17.87 10.39 9.08
C ILE A 130 18.68 10.70 7.81
N ASP A 131 19.93 11.12 7.98
CA ASP A 131 20.83 11.40 6.86
C ASP A 131 21.11 10.12 6.06
N ASP A 132 21.35 8.97 6.71
CA ASP A 132 21.51 7.67 6.04
C ASP A 132 20.30 7.29 5.16
N ILE A 133 19.08 7.51 5.68
CA ILE A 133 17.84 7.24 4.94
C ILE A 133 17.71 8.20 3.76
N ARG A 134 17.97 9.49 3.96
CA ARG A 134 17.89 10.50 2.91
C ARG A 134 18.84 10.16 1.76
N ASP A 135 20.07 9.80 2.10
CA ASP A 135 21.12 9.55 1.12
C ASP A 135 20.76 8.33 0.24
N ALA A 136 20.13 7.29 0.80
CA ALA A 136 19.64 6.14 0.05
C ALA A 136 18.52 6.46 -0.96
N PHE A 137 17.73 7.52 -0.73
CA PHE A 137 16.68 7.95 -1.66
C PHE A 137 17.18 8.95 -2.71
N SER A 138 18.24 9.71 -2.43
CA SER A 138 18.87 10.57 -3.44
C SER A 138 19.64 9.77 -4.48
N ASP A 139 20.31 8.69 -4.07
CA ASP A 139 21.11 7.84 -4.97
C ASP A 139 20.23 7.18 -6.06
N SER A 140 18.97 6.85 -5.76
CA SER A 140 18.03 6.25 -6.72
C SER A 140 17.41 7.22 -7.74
N ASN A 141 17.54 8.54 -7.55
CA ASN A 141 16.97 9.56 -8.44
C ASN A 141 17.99 10.10 -9.46
N ASP A 142 19.27 9.75 -9.31
CA ASP A 142 20.38 10.23 -10.14
C ASP A 142 20.84 9.19 -11.19
N GLU A 143 20.14 8.06 -11.34
CA GLU A 143 20.27 7.06 -12.43
C GLU A 143 19.14 7.20 -13.47
#